data_AF-W8CBP8-F1
#
_entry.id   AF-W8CBP8-F1
#
_cell.length_a   1.000
_cell.length_b   1.000
_cell.length_c   1.000
_cell.angle_alpha   90.00
_cell.angle_beta   90.00
_cell.angle_gamma   90.00
#
_symmetry.space_group_name_H-M   'P 1'
#
loop_
_entity.id
_entity.type
_entity.pdbx_description
1 polymer ?
#
loop_
_entity_poly.entity_id
_entity_poly.type
_entity_poly.pdbx_seq_one_letter_code
_entity_poly.pdbx_strand_id
1 'polypeptide(L)'
;PDIASFSEFDMALFKLFATTFFPTVRAEDEEAELVDPQSALREKCQSNGNIQALYSKYQECNDRVNGKSKTTETCMEELFDYVTELDHCASHHLFSKLK
;
A
#
# COMPACT_ATOMS: atom_id res chain seq x y z
N PRO A 1 15.99 -25.84 22.81
CA PRO A 1 17.22 -25.02 22.75
C PRO A 1 16.92 -23.68 22.08
N ASP A 2 16.96 -22.64 22.91
CA ASP A 2 16.29 -21.35 22.74
C ASP A 2 16.86 -20.45 21.65
N ILE A 3 15.95 -19.78 20.94
CA ILE A 3 16.14 -18.92 19.75
C ILE A 3 16.94 -17.64 20.05
N ALA A 4 17.22 -17.35 21.33
CA ALA A 4 17.81 -16.08 21.78
C ALA A 4 19.34 -15.97 21.65
N SER A 5 20.06 -17.06 21.37
CA SER A 5 21.54 -17.05 21.30
C SER A 5 22.11 -16.79 19.89
N PHE A 6 21.26 -16.71 18.86
CA PHE A 6 21.67 -16.55 17.47
C PHE A 6 21.74 -15.08 17.00
N SER A 7 21.57 -14.09 17.90
CA SER A 7 21.30 -12.69 17.50
C SER A 7 22.51 -11.75 17.39
N GLU A 8 23.68 -12.08 17.95
CA GLU A 8 24.81 -11.14 17.96
C GLU A 8 25.92 -11.47 16.94
N PHE A 9 26.26 -12.76 16.79
CA PHE A 9 27.36 -13.19 15.91
C PHE A 9 26.97 -13.11 14.42
N ASP A 10 25.72 -13.43 14.09
CA ASP A 10 25.20 -13.42 12.71
C ASP A 10 24.87 -12.02 12.20
N MET A 11 24.44 -11.11 13.08
CA MET A 11 24.12 -9.75 12.67
C MET A 11 25.37 -8.96 12.28
N ALA A 12 26.51 -9.20 12.92
CA ALA A 12 27.78 -8.56 12.56
C ALA A 12 28.32 -9.05 11.21
N LEU A 13 28.27 -10.36 10.98
CA LEU A 13 28.71 -10.96 9.72
C LEU A 13 27.76 -10.58 8.58
N PHE A 14 26.44 -10.66 8.80
CA PHE A 14 25.43 -10.23 7.84
C PHE A 14 25.50 -8.73 7.55
N LYS A 15 25.74 -7.88 8.56
CA LYS A 15 25.99 -6.45 8.33
C LYS A 15 27.24 -6.23 7.50
N LEU A 16 28.35 -6.89 7.82
CA LEU A 16 29.61 -6.76 7.08
C LEU A 16 29.46 -7.24 5.63
N PHE A 17 28.76 -8.36 5.42
CA PHE A 17 28.43 -8.90 4.10
C PHE A 17 27.47 -7.99 3.34
N ALA A 18 26.45 -7.46 4.01
CA ALA A 18 25.46 -6.58 3.42
C ALA A 18 26.05 -5.23 3.03
N THR A 19 26.88 -4.61 3.88
CA THR A 19 27.50 -3.31 3.59
C THR A 19 28.58 -3.39 2.52
N THR A 20 29.26 -4.53 2.40
CA THR A 20 30.33 -4.71 1.40
C THR A 20 29.75 -5.12 0.04
N PHE A 21 28.65 -5.86 0.02
CA PHE A 21 28.10 -6.45 -1.21
C PHE A 21 26.90 -5.69 -1.79
N PHE A 22 26.11 -5.02 -0.95
CA PHE A 22 24.95 -4.26 -1.39
C PHE A 22 25.18 -2.77 -1.07
N PRO A 23 25.30 -1.89 -2.09
CA PRO A 23 25.31 -0.46 -1.83
C PRO A 23 24.01 -0.09 -1.11
N THR A 24 24.13 0.35 0.14
CA THR A 24 23.00 0.90 0.88
C THR A 24 22.60 2.18 0.17
N VAL A 25 21.45 2.17 -0.49
CA VAL A 25 20.82 3.38 -1.00
C VAL A 25 20.31 4.13 0.22
N ARG A 26 21.00 5.21 0.58
CA ARG A 26 20.46 6.16 1.55
C ARG A 26 19.32 6.88 0.83
N ALA A 27 18.08 6.66 1.28
CA ALA A 27 17.01 7.61 1.00
C ALA A 27 17.41 8.87 1.76
N GLU A 28 18.02 9.82 1.06
CA GLU A 28 18.51 11.05 1.65
C GLU A 28 17.32 11.81 2.25
N ASP A 29 17.39 12.06 3.56
CA ASP A 29 16.55 12.98 4.33
C ASP A 29 16.79 14.43 3.83
N GLU A 30 16.33 14.75 2.63
CA GLU A 30 15.96 16.12 2.31
C GLU A 30 14.49 16.27 2.73
N GLU A 31 14.21 17.11 3.73
CA GLU A 31 12.88 17.50 4.24
C GLU A 31 12.00 18.20 3.17
N ALA A 32 12.14 17.87 1.89
CA ALA A 32 11.06 18.04 0.95
C ALA A 32 9.99 17.02 1.32
N GLU A 33 8.79 17.49 1.68
CA GLU A 33 7.60 16.66 1.82
C GLU A 33 7.39 15.88 0.50
N LEU A 34 7.97 14.68 0.43
CA LEU A 34 7.92 13.83 -0.75
C LEU A 34 6.50 13.26 -0.82
N VAL A 35 5.60 14.01 -1.45
CA VAL A 35 4.24 13.58 -1.71
C VAL A 35 4.26 12.59 -2.87
N ASP A 36 3.82 11.35 -2.62
CA ASP A 36 3.59 10.36 -3.67
C ASP A 36 2.54 10.89 -4.67
N PRO A 37 2.90 11.11 -5.96
CA PRO A 37 1.94 11.57 -6.94
C PRO A 37 0.73 10.63 -7.10
N GLN A 38 0.88 9.34 -6.78
CA GLN A 38 -0.21 8.36 -6.82
C GLN A 38 -1.30 8.66 -5.80
N SER A 39 -0.95 8.98 -4.55
CA SER A 39 -1.94 9.26 -3.51
C SER A 39 -2.76 10.50 -3.85
N ALA A 40 -2.08 11.58 -4.24
CA ALA A 40 -2.73 12.83 -4.67
C ALA A 40 -3.64 12.66 -5.90
N LEU A 41 -3.31 11.75 -6.81
CA LEU A 41 -4.17 11.43 -7.97
C LEU A 41 -5.37 10.57 -7.58
N ARG A 42 -5.17 9.56 -6.72
CA ARG A 42 -6.28 8.73 -6.23
C ARG A 42 -7.31 9.56 -5.47
N GLU A 43 -6.89 10.49 -4.62
CA GLU A 43 -7.81 11.42 -3.93
C GLU A 43 -8.66 12.25 -4.91
N LYS A 44 -8.06 12.74 -6.00
CA LYS A 44 -8.80 13.46 -7.04
C LYS A 44 -9.79 12.54 -7.75
N CYS A 45 -9.38 11.33 -8.11
CA CYS A 45 -10.21 10.35 -8.80
C CYS A 45 -11.39 9.86 -7.94
N GLN A 46 -11.27 9.86 -6.61
CA GLN A 46 -12.38 9.50 -5.71
C GLN A 46 -13.61 10.41 -5.84
N SER A 47 -13.42 11.65 -6.31
CA SER A 47 -14.53 12.60 -6.52
C SER A 47 -15.43 12.25 -7.71
N ASN A 48 -15.03 11.29 -8.56
CA ASN A 48 -15.85 10.83 -9.67
C ASN A 48 -17.07 10.06 -9.15
N GLY A 49 -18.26 10.39 -9.66
CA GLY A 49 -19.51 9.83 -9.14
C GLY A 49 -19.63 8.30 -9.26
N ASN A 50 -19.06 7.68 -10.31
CA ASN A 50 -19.04 6.22 -10.45
C ASN A 50 -18.13 5.56 -9.40
N ILE A 51 -16.94 6.12 -9.17
CA ILE A 51 -15.97 5.63 -8.18
C ILE A 51 -16.54 5.79 -6.76
N GLN A 52 -17.21 6.91 -6.48
CA GLN A 52 -17.86 7.13 -5.20
C GLN A 52 -19.00 6.14 -4.92
N ALA A 53 -19.77 5.76 -5.95
CA ALA A 53 -20.81 4.75 -5.81
C ALA A 53 -20.22 3.35 -5.51
N LEU A 54 -19.11 2.99 -6.16
CA LEU A 54 -18.39 1.74 -5.88
C LEU A 54 -17.79 1.73 -4.47
N TYR A 55 -17.21 2.85 -4.04
CA TYR A 55 -16.72 3.01 -2.67
C TYR A 55 -17.85 2.83 -1.65
N SER A 56 -19.04 3.37 -1.92
CA SER A 56 -20.20 3.23 -1.04
C SER A 56 -20.61 1.77 -0.89
N LYS A 57 -20.67 1.00 -1.99
CA LYS A 57 -20.94 -0.45 -1.96
C LYS A 57 -19.89 -1.22 -1.17
N TYR A 58 -18.62 -0.87 -1.34
CA TYR A 58 -17.53 -1.46 -0.57
C TYR A 58 -17.69 -1.21 0.94
N GLN A 59 -18.06 0.01 1.34
CA GLN A 59 -18.34 0.32 2.75
C GLN A 59 -19.57 -0.42 3.28
N GLU A 60 -20.64 -0.52 2.51
CA GLU A 60 -21.82 -1.31 2.89
C GLU A 60 -21.48 -2.79 3.10
N CYS A 61 -20.55 -3.35 2.31
CA CYS A 61 -20.03 -4.70 2.56
C CYS A 61 -19.22 -4.76 3.86
N ASN A 62 -18.29 -3.82 4.09
CA ASN A 62 -17.47 -3.78 5.31
C ASN A 62 -18.34 -3.72 6.56
N ASP A 63 -19.37 -2.86 6.58
CA ASP A 63 -20.29 -2.73 7.71
C ASP A 63 -21.03 -4.05 7.97
N ARG A 64 -21.46 -4.73 6.90
CA ARG A 64 -22.15 -6.02 6.98
C ARG A 64 -21.24 -7.14 7.48
N VAL A 65 -19.99 -7.21 7.02
CA VAL A 65 -19.02 -8.23 7.43
C VAL A 65 -18.56 -7.99 8.87
N ASN A 66 -18.24 -6.76 9.23
CA ASN A 66 -17.82 -6.38 10.59
C ASN A 66 -18.95 -6.54 11.62
N GLY A 67 -20.21 -6.42 11.19
CA GLY A 67 -21.38 -6.67 12.04
C GLY A 67 -21.65 -8.15 12.34
N LYS A 68 -21.00 -9.09 11.65
CA LYS A 68 -21.23 -10.53 11.81
C LYS A 68 -20.14 -11.16 12.68
N SER A 69 -20.54 -11.89 13.72
CA SER A 69 -19.59 -12.58 14.62
C SER A 69 -18.98 -13.85 14.03
N LYS A 70 -19.66 -14.48 13.06
CA LYS A 70 -19.19 -15.65 12.31
C LYS A 70 -19.72 -15.58 10.88
N THR A 71 -18.87 -15.18 9.94
CA THR A 71 -19.20 -15.17 8.51
C THR A 71 -18.01 -15.62 7.68
N THR A 72 -18.29 -16.21 6.52
CA THR A 72 -17.30 -16.55 5.49
C THR A 72 -17.31 -15.54 4.34
N GLU A 73 -18.15 -14.50 4.44
CA GLU A 73 -18.27 -13.44 3.45
C GLU A 73 -17.00 -12.57 3.45
N THR A 74 -16.57 -12.15 2.27
CA THR A 74 -15.42 -11.26 2.08
C THR A 74 -15.78 -10.14 1.11
N CYS A 75 -15.33 -8.91 1.38
CA CYS A 75 -15.58 -7.75 0.52
C CYS A 75 -14.56 -7.60 -0.63
N MET A 76 -14.00 -8.71 -1.11
CA MET A 76 -12.94 -8.69 -2.13
C MET A 76 -13.47 -8.28 -3.50
N GLU A 77 -14.69 -8.68 -3.84
CA GLU A 77 -15.33 -8.30 -5.10
C GLU A 77 -15.52 -6.77 -5.18
N GLU A 78 -16.18 -6.18 -4.18
CA GLU A 78 -16.42 -4.74 -4.14
C GLU A 78 -15.12 -3.94 -4.03
N LEU A 79 -14.10 -4.49 -3.35
CA LEU A 79 -12.78 -3.87 -3.29
C LEU A 79 -12.13 -3.84 -4.67
N PHE A 80 -12.15 -4.94 -5.42
CA PHE A 80 -11.56 -4.97 -6.76
C PHE A 80 -12.32 -4.08 -7.74
N ASP A 81 -13.64 -4.02 -7.67
CA ASP A 81 -14.43 -3.10 -8.50
C ASP A 81 -14.03 -1.64 -8.24
N TYR A 82 -13.95 -1.25 -6.97
CA TYR A 82 -13.55 0.10 -6.58
C TYR A 82 -12.11 0.42 -7.01
N VAL A 83 -11.15 -0.45 -6.69
CA VAL A 83 -9.73 -0.22 -6.98
C VAL A 83 -9.46 -0.21 -8.48
N THR A 84 -10.12 -1.07 -9.26
CA THR A 84 -9.95 -1.11 -10.72
C THR A 84 -10.34 0.21 -11.36
N GLU A 85 -11.51 0.76 -11.01
CA GLU A 85 -11.96 2.05 -11.54
C GLU A 85 -11.11 3.22 -11.03
N LEU A 86 -10.72 3.19 -9.75
CA LEU A 86 -9.83 4.19 -9.17
C LEU A 86 -8.47 4.24 -9.89
N ASP A 87 -7.86 3.08 -10.12
CA ASP A 87 -6.57 2.96 -10.78
C ASP A 87 -6.68 3.22 -12.28
N HIS A 88 -7.80 2.87 -12.92
CA HIS A 88 -8.08 3.27 -14.30
C HIS A 88 -7.99 4.79 -14.43
N CYS A 89 -8.67 5.54 -13.55
CA CYS A 89 -8.59 6.99 -13.50
C CYS A 89 -7.17 7.52 -13.22
N ALA A 90 -6.50 7.00 -12.19
CA ALA A 90 -5.17 7.49 -11.79
C ALA A 90 -4.09 7.21 -12.85
N SER A 91 -4.18 6.06 -13.54
CA SER A 91 -3.19 5.62 -14.54
C SER A 91 -3.03 6.59 -15.71
N HIS A 92 -4.08 7.33 -16.08
CA HIS A 92 -4.04 8.34 -17.14
C HIS A 92 -3.04 9.47 -16.88
N HIS A 93 -2.75 9.75 -15.61
CA HIS A 93 -1.90 10.87 -15.21
C HIS A 93 -0.65 10.45 -14.44
N LEU A 94 -0.66 9.29 -13.80
CA LEU A 94 0.39 8.83 -12.90
C LEU A 94 1.76 8.76 -13.59
N PHE A 95 1.85 8.09 -14.73
CA PHE A 95 3.13 7.90 -15.42
C PHE A 95 3.74 9.19 -15.97
N SER A 96 2.96 10.25 -16.13
CA SER A 96 3.50 11.58 -16.50
C SER A 96 4.20 12.29 -15.34
N LYS A 97 4.01 11.82 -14.10
CA LYS A 97 4.57 12.39 -12.87
C LYS A 97 5.76 11.59 -12.34
N LEU A 98 5.97 10.38 -12.86
CA LEU A 98 7.08 9.52 -12.49
C LEU A 98 8.26 9.78 -13.45
N LYS A 99 9.48 9.80 -12.91
CA LYS A 99 10.74 9.95 -13.67
C LYS A 99 11.36 8.59 -13.92
#